data_AF-A0AA43FIM8-F1
#
_entry.id   AF-A0AA43FIM8-F1
#
_cell.length_a   1.000
_cell.length_b   1.000
_cell.length_c   1.000
_cell.angle_alpha   90.00
_cell.angle_beta   90.00
_cell.angle_gamma   90.00
#
_symmetry.space_group_name_H-M   'P 1'
#
loop_
_entity.id
_entity.type
_entity.pdbx_description
1 polymer ?
#
loop_
_entity_poly.entity_id
_entity_poly.type
_entity_poly.pdbx_seq_one_letter_code
_entity_poly.pdbx_strand_id
1 'polypeptide(L)'
;METGNNRHLERMLAAAGMQKRASFAVGHVARLLGVSRGTVVALCDMWEPDGIDGRDSRGMESFRTPGGHRRVPVGAMADWLARNNSYRLEYGPDEEE
;
A
#
# COMPACT_ATOMS: atom_id res chain seq x y z
N MET A 1 17.77 7.27 -10.60
CA MET A 1 16.79 8.20 -9.99
C MET A 1 15.86 7.35 -9.15
N GLU A 2 16.16 7.19 -7.86
CA GLU A 2 15.25 6.51 -6.94
C GLU A 2 14.03 7.41 -6.73
N THR A 3 12.92 7.02 -7.34
CA THR A 3 11.63 7.71 -7.29
C THR A 3 11.25 7.98 -5.83
N GLY A 4 10.98 9.24 -5.47
CA GLY A 4 10.70 9.68 -4.10
C GLY A 4 9.65 8.85 -3.34
N ASN A 5 8.77 8.16 -4.08
CA ASN A 5 7.77 7.22 -3.57
C ASN A 5 8.37 6.03 -2.80
N ASN A 6 9.52 5.51 -3.25
CA ASN A 6 10.21 4.42 -2.54
C ASN A 6 10.73 4.88 -1.18
N ARG A 7 11.25 6.11 -1.09
CA ARG A 7 11.78 6.68 0.15
C ARG A 7 10.69 6.93 1.19
N HIS A 8 9.51 7.38 0.78
CA HIS A 8 8.37 7.55 1.69
C HIS A 8 7.91 6.20 2.26
N LEU A 9 7.78 5.19 1.39
CA LEU A 9 7.42 3.85 1.82
C LEU A 9 8.47 3.24 2.77
N GLU A 10 9.76 3.45 2.52
CA GLU A 10 10.83 2.99 3.41
C GLU A 10 10.74 3.61 4.81
N ARG A 11 10.39 4.90 4.90
CA ARG A 11 10.13 5.56 6.20
C ARG A 11 8.93 4.96 6.92
N MET A 12 7.84 4.69 6.22
CA MET A 12 6.66 4.04 6.80
C MET A 12 6.99 2.63 7.31
N LEU A 13 7.74 1.84 6.53
CA LEU A 13 8.16 0.49 6.93
C LEU A 13 9.04 0.54 8.18
N ALA A 14 10.00 1.48 8.23
CA ALA A 14 10.84 1.68 9.40
C ALA A 14 10.03 2.07 10.65
N ALA A 15 9.08 3.01 10.51
CA ALA A 15 8.18 3.41 11.60
C ALA A 15 7.30 2.26 12.10
N ALA A 16 6.86 1.37 11.20
CA ALA A 16 6.08 0.19 11.54
C ALA A 16 6.93 -0.98 12.07
N GLY A 17 8.26 -0.84 12.16
CA GLY A 17 9.19 -1.92 12.54
C GLY A 17 9.25 -3.07 11.54
N MET A 18 8.93 -2.82 10.27
CA MET A 18 8.86 -3.81 9.21
C MET A 18 10.10 -3.76 8.30
N GLN A 19 10.64 -4.93 7.97
CA GLN A 19 11.71 -5.04 6.98
C GLN A 19 11.14 -4.97 5.55
N LYS A 20 11.88 -4.35 4.63
CA LYS A 20 11.54 -4.30 3.21
C LYS A 20 11.46 -5.72 2.64
N ARG A 21 10.34 -6.03 1.98
CA ARG A 21 10.10 -7.32 1.30
C ARG A 21 9.54 -7.06 -0.08
N ALA A 22 9.64 -8.05 -0.97
CA ALA A 22 9.05 -7.98 -2.31
C ALA A 22 7.52 -7.86 -2.28
N SER A 23 6.87 -8.44 -1.27
CA SER A 23 5.42 -8.34 -1.07
C SER A 23 5.04 -8.48 0.41
N PHE A 24 3.90 -7.90 0.76
CA PHE A 24 3.35 -7.92 2.12
C PHE A 24 2.00 -8.62 2.13
N ALA A 25 1.70 -9.33 3.23
CA ALA A 25 0.37 -9.86 3.47
C ALA A 25 -0.60 -8.70 3.79
N VAL A 26 -1.88 -8.89 3.48
CA VAL A 26 -2.95 -7.91 3.76
C VAL A 26 -2.91 -7.39 5.20
N GLY A 27 -2.62 -8.25 6.19
CA GLY A 27 -2.51 -7.83 7.59
C GLY A 27 -1.36 -6.85 7.87
N HIS A 28 -0.22 -7.00 7.19
CA HIS A 28 0.90 -6.05 7.31
C HIS A 28 0.57 -4.72 6.63
N VAL A 29 -0.06 -4.78 5.46
CA VAL A 29 -0.50 -3.57 4.74
C VAL A 29 -1.53 -2.80 5.55
N ALA A 30 -2.50 -3.51 6.16
CA ALA A 30 -3.51 -2.91 7.03
C ALA A 30 -2.87 -2.17 8.22
N ARG A 31 -1.89 -2.81 8.87
CA ARG A 31 -1.12 -2.19 9.96
C ARG A 31 -0.31 -0.98 9.49
N LEU A 32 0.30 -1.06 8.32
CA LEU A 32 1.10 0.03 7.75
C LEU A 32 0.24 1.26 7.42
N LEU A 33 -0.97 1.03 6.93
CA LEU A 33 -1.91 2.08 6.52
C LEU A 33 -2.84 2.55 7.66
N GLY A 34 -2.80 1.90 8.83
CA GLY A 34 -3.72 2.21 9.94
C GLY A 34 -5.19 1.85 9.68
N VAL A 35 -5.47 0.95 8.72
CA VAL A 35 -6.85 0.55 8.35
C VAL A 35 -7.15 -0.90 8.70
N SER A 36 -8.42 -1.30 8.58
CA SER A 36 -8.82 -2.69 8.76
C SER A 36 -8.35 -3.60 7.62
N ARG A 37 -8.13 -4.89 7.93
CA ARG A 37 -7.82 -5.91 6.90
C ARG A 37 -8.88 -5.96 5.79
N GLY A 38 -10.16 -5.84 6.15
CA GLY A 38 -11.26 -5.78 5.18
C GLY A 38 -11.16 -4.60 4.23
N THR A 39 -10.72 -3.43 4.70
CA THR A 39 -10.46 -2.25 3.87
C THR A 39 -9.39 -2.55 2.83
N VAL A 40 -8.27 -3.16 3.22
CA VAL A 40 -7.20 -3.53 2.27
C VAL A 40 -7.69 -4.55 1.26
N VAL A 41 -8.50 -5.53 1.67
CA VAL A 41 -9.12 -6.48 0.74
C VAL A 41 -10.01 -5.75 -0.26
N ALA A 42 -10.87 -4.83 0.19
CA ALA A 42 -11.71 -4.03 -0.69
C ALA A 42 -10.88 -3.19 -1.67
N LEU A 43 -9.81 -2.53 -1.22
CA LEU A 43 -8.88 -1.81 -2.10
C LEU A 43 -8.27 -2.75 -3.15
N CYS A 44 -7.94 -3.97 -2.77
CA CYS A 44 -7.39 -4.97 -3.67
C CYS A 44 -8.41 -5.54 -4.66
N ASP A 45 -9.69 -5.59 -4.30
CA ASP A 45 -10.78 -6.05 -5.17
C ASP A 45 -11.27 -4.94 -6.11
N MET A 46 -11.05 -3.67 -5.77
CA MET A 46 -11.28 -2.51 -6.65
C MET A 46 -10.15 -2.29 -7.67
N TRP A 47 -9.08 -3.08 -7.64
CA TRP A 47 -7.98 -2.92 -8.58
C TRP A 47 -8.30 -3.57 -9.93
N GLU A 48 -8.19 -2.78 -10.99
CA GLU A 48 -8.35 -3.22 -12.36
C GLU A 48 -7.08 -2.93 -13.17
N PRO A 49 -6.61 -3.85 -14.04
CA PRO A 49 -5.47 -3.61 -14.92
C PRO A 49 -5.80 -2.54 -15.98
N ASP A 50 -4.80 -1.70 -16.31
CA ASP A 50 -4.95 -0.58 -17.26
C ASP A 50 -5.58 -1.02 -18.60
N GLY A 51 -6.70 -0.41 -18.98
CA GLY A 51 -7.41 -0.69 -20.24
C GLY A 51 -8.91 -0.38 -20.25
N ILE A 52 -9.51 -0.08 -19.08
CA ILE A 52 -10.94 0.26 -18.97
C ILE A 52 -11.08 1.70 -18.49
N ASP A 53 -11.89 2.45 -19.24
CA ASP A 53 -12.19 3.88 -19.09
C ASP A 53 -12.71 4.21 -17.67
N GLY A 54 -12.08 5.16 -16.98
CA GLY A 54 -12.54 5.68 -15.69
C GLY A 54 -11.97 5.00 -14.44
N ARG A 55 -10.71 5.32 -14.12
CA ARG A 55 -9.97 4.88 -12.92
C ARG A 55 -10.78 5.04 -11.63
N ASP A 56 -10.96 3.96 -10.87
CA ASP A 56 -11.02 4.07 -9.42
C ASP A 56 -9.58 4.15 -8.88
N SER A 57 -9.10 5.36 -8.68
CA SER A 57 -7.75 5.64 -8.18
C SER A 57 -7.42 4.95 -6.86
N ARG A 58 -8.43 4.40 -6.16
CA ARG A 58 -8.31 3.75 -4.86
C ARG A 58 -7.94 2.27 -4.97
N GLY A 59 -7.97 1.66 -6.15
CA GLY A 59 -7.61 0.24 -6.33
C GLY A 59 -6.13 -0.06 -6.11
N MET A 60 -5.80 -1.11 -5.34
CA MET A 60 -4.44 -1.54 -5.03
C MET A 60 -4.09 -2.89 -5.66
N GLU A 61 -3.05 -2.93 -6.48
CA GLU A 61 -2.64 -4.19 -7.14
C GLU A 61 -2.27 -5.25 -6.10
N SER A 62 -2.73 -6.48 -6.34
CA SER A 62 -2.44 -7.62 -5.48
C SER A 62 -2.44 -8.91 -6.27
N PHE A 63 -1.80 -9.94 -5.70
CA PHE A 63 -1.82 -11.30 -6.24
C PHE A 63 -2.15 -12.30 -5.14
N ARG A 64 -2.59 -13.49 -5.54
CA ARG A 64 -2.82 -14.62 -4.62
C ARG A 64 -1.64 -15.59 -4.70
N THR A 65 -1.17 -16.06 -3.55
CA THR A 65 -0.21 -17.16 -3.50
C THR A 65 -0.90 -18.49 -3.82
N PRO A 66 -0.16 -19.58 -4.11
CA PRO A 66 -0.74 -20.91 -4.34
C PRO A 66 -1.62 -21.43 -3.18
N GLY A 67 -1.41 -20.93 -1.96
CA GLY A 67 -2.24 -21.22 -0.79
C GLY A 67 -3.47 -20.30 -0.62
N GLY A 68 -3.80 -19.48 -1.62
CA GLY A 68 -4.95 -18.57 -1.61
C GLY A 68 -4.76 -17.27 -0.82
N HIS A 69 -3.61 -17.06 -0.20
CA HIS A 69 -3.33 -15.85 0.56
C HIS A 69 -3.08 -14.66 -0.36
N ARG A 70 -3.81 -13.56 -0.14
CA ARG A 70 -3.60 -12.31 -0.88
C ARG A 70 -2.35 -11.58 -0.38
N ARG A 71 -1.55 -11.10 -1.33
CA ARG A 71 -0.34 -10.32 -1.10
C ARG A 71 -0.29 -9.11 -2.01
N VAL A 72 0.28 -8.04 -1.48
CA VAL A 72 0.47 -6.76 -2.18
C VAL A 72 1.95 -6.60 -2.49
N PRO A 73 2.35 -6.42 -3.75
CA PRO A 73 3.73 -6.12 -4.12
C PRO A 73 4.17 -4.77 -3.53
N VAL A 74 5.45 -4.66 -3.15
CA VAL A 74 6.01 -3.42 -2.60
C VAL A 74 5.93 -2.26 -3.59
N GLY A 75 6.15 -2.52 -4.88
CA GLY A 75 6.04 -1.52 -5.95
C GLY A 75 4.62 -1.00 -6.11
N ALA A 76 3.63 -1.90 -6.13
CA ALA A 76 2.22 -1.55 -6.17
C ALA A 76 1.77 -0.71 -4.98
N MET A 77 2.28 -1.03 -3.79
CA MET A 77 1.99 -0.24 -2.58
C MET A 77 2.60 1.16 -2.66
N ALA A 78 3.86 1.28 -3.12
CA ALA A 78 4.50 2.58 -3.32
C ALA A 78 3.78 3.45 -4.36
N ASP A 79 3.35 2.82 -5.46
CA ASP A 79 2.60 3.48 -6.52
C ASP A 79 1.20 3.90 -6.05
N TRP A 80 0.49 3.04 -5.31
CA TRP A 80 -0.79 3.37 -4.71
C TRP A 80 -0.68 4.53 -3.72
N LEU A 81 0.34 4.52 -2.85
CA LEU A 81 0.59 5.61 -1.90
C LEU A 81 0.85 6.93 -2.60
N ALA A 82 1.62 6.91 -3.70
CA ALA A 82 1.87 8.09 -4.51
C ALA A 82 0.60 8.67 -5.14
N ARG A 83 -0.32 7.78 -5.58
CA ARG A 83 -1.61 8.16 -6.16
C ARG A 83 -2.65 8.59 -5.13
N ASN A 84 -2.59 8.04 -3.91
CA ASN A 84 -3.62 8.18 -2.87
C ASN A 84 -3.08 8.86 -1.60
N ASN A 85 -2.13 9.79 -1.76
CA ASN A 85 -1.44 10.50 -0.67
C ASN A 85 -2.37 11.24 0.32
N SER A 86 -3.67 11.37 0.01
CA SER A 86 -4.72 11.85 0.92
C SER A 86 -5.11 10.85 2.02
N TYR A 87 -4.76 9.56 1.92
CA TYR A 87 -4.81 8.58 3.03
C TYR A 87 -3.60 8.74 3.96
N ARG A 88 -3.22 10.00 4.20
CA ARG A 88 -2.05 10.38 4.99
C ARG A 88 -2.16 9.71 6.36
N LEU A 89 -1.21 8.82 6.59
CA LEU A 89 -0.98 8.08 7.82
C LEU A 89 -1.23 8.95 9.06
N GLU A 90 -2.06 8.44 9.96
CA GLU A 90 -2.03 8.77 11.39
C GLU A 90 -0.75 8.25 12.10
N TYR A 91 0.34 8.08 11.34
CA TYR A 91 1.67 7.63 11.76
C TYR A 91 2.73 8.39 10.95
N GLY A 92 2.68 9.71 10.98
CA GLY A 92 3.88 10.55 10.91
C GLY A 92 4.15 11.10 12.30
N PRO A 93 5.41 11.33 12.73
CA PRO A 93 5.61 12.21 13.86
C PRO A 93 4.91 13.52 13.53
N ASP A 94 4.09 13.96 14.46
CA ASP A 94 3.57 15.31 14.51
C ASP A 94 4.79 16.25 14.55
N GLU A 95 5.21 16.74 13.39
CA GLU A 95 6.07 17.92 13.30
C GLU A 95 5.16 19.07 12.89
N GLU A 96 4.33 19.49 13.85
CA GLU A 96 4.01 20.91 14.01
C GLU A 96 5.30 21.63 14.43
N GLU A 97 5.94 22.33 13.49
CA GLU A 97 6.69 23.57 13.78
C GLU A 97 6.76 24.47 12.53
#